data_AF-A0A2A4RGV8-F1
#
_entry.id   AF-A0A2A4RGV8-F1
#
_cell.length_a   1.000
_cell.length_b   1.000
_cell.length_c   1.000
_cell.angle_alpha   90.00
_cell.angle_beta   90.00
_cell.angle_gamma   90.00
#
_symmetry.space_group_name_H-M   'P 1'
#
loop_
_entity.id
_entity.type
_entity.pdbx_description
1 polymer ?
#
loop_
_entity_poly.entity_id
_entity_poly.type
_entity_poly.pdbx_seq_one_letter_code
_entity_poly.pdbx_strand_id
1 'polypeptide(L)'
;MAIKQHWILPEGIEEVLPEQAARFETIRRLLLDLYASWGYELVMPPTIDFIESLLTGTGHDLDLQTFKLVDQLSGRTLGLRADMTPQVARIDAHQLQREGPTRLCYIGTVLRTKPDSIGDSRSPLQVGAELYGHSGVESEVEIIGLMLQTFSAMEIEDVYLDMGNVDIYRGLAKQAGLSAEVESQLFEMLQRKAVTEIDTLLNSLVIDTDVQMML
;
A
#
# COMPACT_ATOMS: atom_id res chain seq x y z
N MET A 1 11.03 37.92 -23.22
CA MET A 1 10.67 37.72 -21.79
C MET A 1 9.49 36.76 -21.79
N ALA A 2 9.71 35.48 -21.50
CA ALA A 2 8.64 34.48 -21.53
C ALA A 2 7.62 34.82 -20.45
N ILE A 3 6.34 34.89 -20.83
CA ILE A 3 5.23 35.07 -19.90
C ILE A 3 5.25 33.83 -19.00
N LYS A 4 5.71 33.98 -17.75
CA LYS A 4 5.56 32.94 -16.73
C LYS A 4 4.07 32.70 -16.56
N GLN A 5 3.57 31.58 -17.06
CA GLN A 5 2.22 31.12 -16.75
C GLN A 5 2.22 30.70 -15.28
N HIS A 6 1.54 31.47 -14.44
CA HIS A 6 1.46 31.26 -12.99
C HIS A 6 0.47 30.15 -12.61
N TRP A 7 -0.08 29.43 -13.59
CA TRP A 7 -1.18 28.48 -13.46
C TRP A 7 -0.78 27.05 -13.85
N ILE A 8 0.51 26.76 -13.90
CA ILE A 8 1.02 25.43 -14.26
C ILE A 8 1.05 24.57 -12.99
N LEU A 9 0.40 23.41 -13.05
CA LEU A 9 0.47 22.40 -12.01
C LEU A 9 1.78 21.58 -12.12
N PRO A 10 2.31 21.04 -11.01
CA PRO A 10 3.38 20.07 -11.06
C PRO A 10 2.99 18.84 -11.92
N GLU A 11 3.97 18.24 -12.58
CA GLU A 11 3.75 17.01 -13.33
C GLU A 11 3.16 15.90 -12.43
N GLY A 12 2.11 15.25 -12.93
CA GLY A 12 1.35 14.21 -12.22
C GLY A 12 0.38 14.73 -11.16
N ILE A 13 0.20 16.06 -11.02
CA ILE A 13 -0.79 16.65 -10.10
C ILE A 13 -1.89 17.29 -10.95
N GLU A 14 -3.13 16.91 -10.67
CA GLU A 14 -4.28 17.24 -11.50
C GLU A 14 -5.38 17.92 -10.70
N GLU A 15 -6.17 18.77 -11.38
CA GLU A 15 -7.40 19.31 -10.84
C GLU A 15 -8.57 18.38 -11.19
N VAL A 16 -9.39 18.07 -10.19
CA VAL A 16 -10.66 17.39 -10.39
C VAL A 16 -11.75 18.44 -10.58
N LEU A 17 -12.31 18.52 -11.78
CA LEU A 17 -13.33 19.51 -12.14
C LEU A 17 -14.74 19.10 -11.65
N PRO A 18 -15.73 20.02 -11.59
CA PRO A 18 -17.01 19.77 -10.93
C PRO A 18 -17.74 18.48 -11.33
N GLU A 19 -17.75 18.12 -12.61
CA GLU A 19 -18.39 16.87 -13.08
C GLU A 19 -17.68 15.63 -12.52
N GLN A 20 -16.36 15.59 -12.60
CA GLN A 20 -15.55 14.50 -12.05
C GLN A 20 -15.65 14.46 -10.52
N ALA A 21 -15.62 15.62 -9.87
CA ALA A 21 -15.74 15.74 -8.41
C ALA A 21 -17.08 15.19 -7.92
N ALA A 22 -18.18 15.49 -8.63
CA ALA A 22 -19.50 14.93 -8.30
C ALA A 22 -19.54 13.40 -8.44
N ARG A 23 -18.90 12.85 -9.48
CA ARG A 23 -18.77 11.39 -9.67
C ARG A 23 -17.93 10.74 -8.56
N PHE A 24 -16.78 11.31 -8.23
CA PHE A 24 -15.94 10.84 -7.12
C PHE A 24 -16.68 10.86 -5.79
N GLU A 25 -17.41 11.93 -5.49
CA GLU A 25 -18.16 12.05 -4.25
C GLU A 25 -19.31 11.03 -4.17
N THR A 26 -19.94 10.72 -5.31
CA THR A 26 -20.96 9.66 -5.40
C THR A 26 -20.36 8.30 -5.06
N ILE A 27 -19.24 7.95 -5.69
CA ILE A 27 -18.52 6.69 -5.43
C ILE A 27 -18.02 6.64 -3.98
N ARG A 28 -17.45 7.73 -3.46
CA ARG A 28 -16.99 7.83 -2.07
C ARG A 28 -18.10 7.47 -1.09
N ARG A 29 -19.31 8.02 -1.25
CA ARG A 29 -20.45 7.72 -0.37
C ARG A 29 -20.87 6.27 -0.47
N LEU A 30 -20.99 5.76 -1.69
CA LEU A 30 -21.33 4.37 -1.95
C LEU A 30 -20.36 3.40 -1.25
N LEU A 31 -19.06 3.63 -1.37
CA LEU A 31 -18.04 2.77 -0.76
C LEU A 31 -18.03 2.90 0.77
N LEU A 32 -18.21 4.11 1.31
CA LEU A 32 -18.30 4.30 2.76
C LEU A 32 -19.52 3.60 3.35
N ASP A 33 -20.67 3.67 2.69
CA ASP A 33 -21.90 2.97 3.10
C ASP A 33 -21.72 1.45 3.02
N LEU A 34 -21.08 0.95 1.96
CA LEU A 34 -20.70 -0.47 1.84
C LEU A 34 -19.81 -0.89 3.01
N TYR A 35 -18.74 -0.17 3.31
CA TYR A 35 -17.79 -0.52 4.36
C TYR A 35 -18.44 -0.49 5.74
N ALA A 36 -19.29 0.51 5.99
CA ALA A 36 -20.09 0.59 7.22
C ALA A 36 -21.04 -0.61 7.36
N SER A 37 -21.65 -1.09 6.27
CA SER A 37 -22.51 -2.28 6.30
C SER A 37 -21.76 -3.58 6.65
N TRP A 38 -20.44 -3.62 6.43
CA TRP A 38 -19.54 -4.70 6.84
C TRP A 38 -18.97 -4.50 8.26
N GLY A 39 -19.34 -3.40 8.94
CA GLY A 39 -18.89 -3.08 10.29
C GLY A 39 -17.54 -2.37 10.35
N TYR A 40 -17.03 -1.84 9.24
CA TYR A 40 -15.80 -1.04 9.23
C TYR A 40 -16.08 0.40 9.67
N GLU A 41 -15.30 0.87 10.63
CA GLU A 41 -15.39 2.23 11.16
C GLU A 41 -14.47 3.20 10.40
N LEU A 42 -15.04 4.32 9.93
CA LEU A 42 -14.27 5.34 9.22
C LEU A 42 -13.29 6.05 10.14
N VAL A 43 -12.02 6.08 9.75
CA VAL A 43 -10.97 6.91 10.34
C VAL A 43 -10.44 7.95 9.35
N MET A 44 -10.03 9.11 9.88
CA MET A 44 -9.54 10.24 9.09
C MET A 44 -8.18 10.71 9.65
N PRO A 45 -7.08 9.99 9.34
CA PRO A 45 -5.76 10.40 9.79
C PRO A 45 -5.33 11.73 9.13
N PRO A 46 -4.42 12.49 9.77
CA PRO A 46 -3.92 13.75 9.22
C PRO A 46 -3.13 13.53 7.93
N THR A 47 -3.09 14.52 7.04
CA THR A 47 -2.35 14.44 5.77
C THR A 47 -0.83 14.43 5.96
N ILE A 48 -0.36 15.05 7.05
CA ILE A 48 1.06 15.10 7.44
C ILE A 48 1.25 14.36 8.77
N ASP A 49 2.42 13.78 8.93
CA ASP A 49 2.87 13.15 10.18
C ASP A 49 4.37 13.34 10.35
N PHE A 50 4.91 13.02 11.52
CA PHE A 50 6.35 12.93 11.69
C PHE A 50 6.90 11.76 10.87
N ILE A 51 8.03 11.99 10.19
CA ILE A 51 8.59 10.99 9.26
C ILE A 51 8.90 9.68 9.97
N GLU A 52 9.32 9.74 11.24
CA GLU A 52 9.61 8.56 12.04
C GLU A 52 8.34 7.72 12.25
N SER A 53 7.20 8.36 12.48
CA SER A 53 5.93 7.66 12.64
C SER A 53 5.40 7.11 11.32
N LEU A 54 5.54 7.87 10.22
CA LEU A 54 4.97 7.50 8.92
C LEU A 54 5.70 6.31 8.29
N LEU A 55 7.01 6.18 8.57
CA LEU A 55 7.87 5.16 7.98
C LEU A 55 8.22 4.01 8.94
N THR A 56 7.60 3.95 10.12
CA THR A 56 7.82 2.85 11.05
C THR A 56 7.28 1.56 10.47
N GLY A 57 8.14 0.55 10.31
CA GLY A 57 7.75 -0.77 9.82
C GLY A 57 7.42 -0.82 8.33
N THR A 58 7.71 0.25 7.56
CA THR A 58 7.42 0.33 6.13
C THR A 58 8.65 -0.01 5.30
N GLY A 59 8.44 -0.49 4.06
CA GLY A 59 9.52 -0.77 3.12
C GLY A 59 10.22 0.50 2.59
N HIS A 60 11.41 0.31 2.00
CA HIS A 60 12.21 1.39 1.40
C HIS A 60 11.45 2.18 0.31
N ASP A 61 10.55 1.52 -0.41
CA ASP A 61 9.76 2.16 -1.47
C ASP A 61 8.84 3.27 -0.94
N LEU A 62 8.24 3.09 0.24
CA LEU A 62 7.37 4.11 0.81
C LEU A 62 8.15 5.36 1.23
N ASP A 63 9.40 5.20 1.71
CA ASP A 63 10.27 6.34 2.00
C ASP A 63 10.56 7.14 0.73
N LEU A 64 10.88 6.45 -0.36
CA LEU A 64 11.12 7.10 -1.66
C LEU A 64 9.87 7.84 -2.16
N GLN A 65 8.67 7.27 -1.97
CA GLN A 65 7.41 7.89 -2.37
C GLN A 65 6.97 9.06 -1.47
N THR A 66 7.49 9.18 -0.26
CA THR A 66 7.03 10.17 0.74
C THR A 66 7.66 11.54 0.50
N PHE A 67 6.84 12.58 0.31
CA PHE A 67 7.36 13.95 0.33
C PHE A 67 7.79 14.34 1.73
N LYS A 68 8.96 14.96 1.84
CA LYS A 68 9.52 15.44 3.11
C LYS A 68 9.46 16.95 3.15
N LEU A 69 9.00 17.48 4.28
CA LEU A 69 8.94 18.91 4.59
C LEU A 69 9.53 19.16 5.97
N VAL A 70 9.94 20.41 6.23
CA VAL A 70 10.44 20.83 7.54
C VAL A 70 9.31 21.52 8.27
N ASP A 71 8.99 21.04 9.48
CA ASP A 71 8.09 21.75 10.38
C ASP A 71 8.76 23.03 10.87
N GLN A 72 8.19 24.18 10.55
CA GLN A 72 8.75 25.47 10.98
C GLN A 72 8.62 25.71 12.48
N LEU A 73 7.68 25.03 13.15
CA LEU A 73 7.45 25.18 14.59
C LEU A 73 8.50 24.40 15.39
N SER A 74 8.69 23.11 15.09
CA SER A 74 9.60 22.24 15.84
C SER A 74 10.97 22.04 15.20
N GLY A 75 11.14 22.38 13.92
CA GLY A 75 12.33 22.07 13.13
C GLY A 75 12.43 20.60 12.70
N ARG A 76 11.47 19.74 13.07
CA ARG A 76 11.47 18.31 12.73
C ARG A 76 11.05 18.06 11.28
N THR A 77 11.43 16.90 10.77
CA THR A 77 10.99 16.45 9.45
C THR A 77 9.59 15.85 9.52
N LEU A 78 8.68 16.40 8.72
CA LEU A 78 7.37 15.85 8.49
C LEU A 78 7.34 15.12 7.14
N GLY A 79 6.53 14.07 7.07
CA GLY A 79 6.17 13.36 5.86
C GLY A 79 4.76 13.71 5.45
N LEU A 80 4.54 13.90 4.15
CA LEU A 80 3.21 13.91 3.54
C LEU A 80 2.84 12.46 3.21
N ARG A 81 1.66 12.00 3.64
CA ARG A 81 1.28 10.59 3.47
C ARG A 81 1.30 10.15 2.00
N ALA A 82 2.07 9.11 1.71
CA ALA A 82 2.07 8.39 0.43
C ALA A 82 1.17 7.13 0.47
N ASP A 83 0.83 6.69 1.69
CA ASP A 83 -0.08 5.60 2.03
C ASP A 83 -0.76 5.93 3.38
N MET A 84 -1.99 5.47 3.58
CA MET A 84 -2.76 5.66 4.82
C MET A 84 -2.58 4.49 5.80
N THR A 85 -2.17 3.30 5.34
CA THR A 85 -2.01 2.08 6.17
C THR A 85 -1.19 2.30 7.44
N PRO A 86 0.01 2.94 7.40
CA PRO A 86 0.82 3.12 8.61
C PRO A 86 0.12 4.00 9.66
N GLN A 87 -0.64 4.99 9.22
CA GLN A 87 -1.38 5.88 10.11
C GLN A 87 -2.57 5.17 10.75
N VAL A 88 -3.25 4.31 9.99
CA VAL A 88 -4.40 3.54 10.45
C VAL A 88 -3.96 2.46 11.43
N ALA A 89 -2.86 1.77 11.16
CA ALA A 89 -2.22 0.85 12.11
C ALA A 89 -1.81 1.57 13.41
N ARG A 90 -1.28 2.79 13.33
CA ARG A 90 -0.97 3.61 14.51
C ARG A 90 -2.23 3.98 15.31
N ILE A 91 -3.34 4.30 14.64
CA ILE A 91 -4.63 4.59 15.28
C ILE A 91 -5.10 3.37 16.08
N ASP A 92 -5.10 2.19 15.46
CA ASP A 92 -5.47 0.95 16.16
C ASP A 92 -4.56 0.72 17.38
N ALA A 93 -3.25 0.70 17.17
CA ALA A 93 -2.28 0.34 18.20
C ALA A 93 -2.15 1.34 19.37
N HIS A 94 -2.42 2.63 19.16
CA HIS A 94 -2.15 3.68 20.16
C HIS A 94 -3.36 4.54 20.55
N GLN A 95 -4.41 4.59 19.75
CA GLN A 95 -5.59 5.43 20.05
C GLN A 95 -6.79 4.59 20.46
N LEU A 96 -7.03 3.47 19.76
CA LEU A 96 -8.18 2.61 20.03
C LEU A 96 -7.85 1.52 21.05
N GLN A 97 -6.74 0.81 20.88
CA GLN A 97 -6.23 -0.21 21.81
C GLN A 97 -7.29 -1.22 22.26
N ARG A 98 -8.13 -1.65 21.32
CA ARG A 98 -9.25 -2.54 21.61
C ARG A 98 -8.75 -3.98 21.77
N GLU A 99 -9.41 -4.74 22.64
CA GLU A 99 -9.21 -6.18 22.73
C GLU A 99 -10.05 -6.87 21.65
N GLY A 100 -9.40 -7.66 20.79
CA GLY A 100 -10.07 -8.41 19.71
C GLY A 100 -10.01 -7.73 18.34
N PRO A 101 -10.83 -8.16 17.37
CA PRO A 101 -10.71 -7.70 16.00
C PRO A 101 -11.20 -6.24 15.81
N THR A 102 -10.37 -5.40 15.17
CA THR A 102 -10.72 -4.02 14.82
C THR A 102 -10.87 -3.90 13.30
N ARG A 103 -11.99 -3.34 12.84
CA ARG A 103 -12.27 -3.04 11.42
C ARG A 103 -12.25 -1.54 11.18
N LEU A 104 -11.24 -1.05 10.48
CA LEU A 104 -11.10 0.38 10.17
C LEU A 104 -11.12 0.60 8.67
N CYS A 105 -11.81 1.63 8.20
CA CYS A 105 -11.73 2.02 6.81
C CYS A 105 -11.36 3.48 6.64
N TYR A 106 -10.89 3.83 5.45
CA TYR A 106 -10.47 5.17 5.14
C TYR A 106 -10.68 5.49 3.67
N ILE A 107 -10.81 6.78 3.38
CA ILE A 107 -10.75 7.30 2.01
C ILE A 107 -10.22 8.73 2.02
N GLY A 108 -9.18 8.99 1.24
CA GLY A 108 -8.54 10.29 1.20
C GLY A 108 -7.39 10.36 0.20
N THR A 109 -7.01 11.58 -0.17
CA THR A 109 -5.89 11.80 -1.08
C THR A 109 -4.56 11.48 -0.39
N VAL A 110 -3.70 10.76 -1.10
CA VAL A 110 -2.27 10.59 -0.77
C VAL A 110 -1.42 11.34 -1.79
N LEU A 111 -0.18 11.66 -1.44
CA LEU A 111 0.73 12.37 -2.32
C LEU A 111 2.06 11.63 -2.43
N ARG A 112 2.49 11.40 -3.67
CA ARG A 112 3.68 10.61 -3.98
C ARG A 112 4.72 11.40 -4.75
N THR A 113 5.99 11.25 -4.37
CA THR A 113 7.13 11.92 -5.02
C THR A 113 7.30 11.47 -6.47
N LYS A 114 6.88 10.25 -6.80
CA LYS A 114 6.90 9.64 -8.13
C LYS A 114 5.55 8.94 -8.38
N PRO A 115 5.08 8.90 -9.64
CA PRO A 115 3.92 8.10 -9.98
C PRO A 115 4.26 6.60 -9.87
N ASP A 116 3.25 5.74 -9.66
CA ASP A 116 3.45 4.28 -9.60
C ASP A 116 3.82 3.74 -10.97
N SER A 117 3.08 4.15 -12.00
CA SER A 117 3.34 3.84 -13.41
C SER A 117 3.42 5.08 -14.27
N ILE A 118 3.92 4.93 -15.50
CA ILE A 118 3.96 6.03 -16.48
C ILE A 118 2.52 6.50 -16.75
N GLY A 119 2.25 7.77 -16.47
CA GLY A 119 0.94 8.39 -16.67
C GLY A 119 0.02 8.39 -15.45
N ASP A 120 0.42 7.76 -14.35
CA ASP A 120 -0.39 7.80 -13.11
C ASP A 120 -0.31 9.16 -12.42
N SER A 121 -1.37 9.47 -11.67
CA SER A 121 -1.39 10.61 -10.78
C SER A 121 -0.44 10.40 -9.59
N ARG A 122 0.21 11.50 -9.19
CA ARG A 122 0.96 11.61 -7.93
C ARG A 122 0.09 12.08 -6.77
N SER A 123 -1.20 12.33 -7.00
CA SER A 123 -2.20 12.71 -6.02
C SER A 123 -3.45 11.83 -6.06
N PRO A 124 -3.33 10.49 -6.02
CA PRO A 124 -4.50 9.62 -6.13
C PRO A 124 -5.40 9.70 -4.88
N LEU A 125 -6.70 9.46 -5.08
CA LEU A 125 -7.64 9.20 -4.00
C LEU A 125 -7.50 7.73 -3.58
N GLN A 126 -6.98 7.48 -2.38
CA GLN A 126 -6.85 6.14 -1.84
C GLN A 126 -8.11 5.80 -1.04
N VAL A 127 -8.63 4.60 -1.21
CA VAL A 127 -9.68 3.99 -0.37
C VAL A 127 -9.15 2.65 0.11
N GLY A 128 -9.40 2.31 1.37
CA GLY A 128 -8.91 1.08 1.96
C GLY A 128 -9.66 0.67 3.22
N ALA A 129 -9.43 -0.57 3.62
CA ALA A 129 -10.04 -1.22 4.76
C ALA A 129 -9.00 -2.14 5.41
N GLU A 130 -8.89 -2.04 6.73
CA GLU A 130 -7.90 -2.71 7.56
C GLU A 130 -8.60 -3.54 8.63
N LEU A 131 -8.16 -4.78 8.80
CA LEU A 131 -8.66 -5.69 9.81
C LEU A 131 -7.49 -6.14 10.70
N TYR A 132 -7.51 -5.70 11.96
CA TYR A 132 -6.49 -6.03 12.97
C TYR A 132 -7.04 -7.01 13.99
N GLY A 133 -6.14 -7.68 14.73
CA GLY A 133 -6.52 -8.44 15.94
C GLY A 133 -7.09 -9.85 15.71
N HIS A 134 -7.10 -10.37 14.46
CA HIS A 134 -7.46 -11.77 14.16
C HIS A 134 -6.56 -12.36 13.08
N SER A 135 -5.88 -13.46 13.39
CA SER A 135 -4.90 -14.14 12.50
C SER A 135 -5.47 -15.36 11.76
N GLY A 136 -6.78 -15.61 11.84
CA GLY A 136 -7.41 -16.71 11.12
C GLY A 136 -7.76 -16.36 9.67
N VAL A 137 -7.89 -17.39 8.84
CA VAL A 137 -8.25 -17.29 7.42
C VAL A 137 -9.58 -16.54 7.19
N GLU A 138 -10.45 -16.49 8.20
CA GLU A 138 -11.70 -15.75 8.15
C GLU A 138 -11.47 -14.26 7.89
N SER A 139 -10.41 -13.66 8.44
CA SER A 139 -10.03 -12.27 8.16
C SER A 139 -9.62 -12.06 6.71
N GLU A 140 -8.85 -13.00 6.16
CA GLU A 140 -8.39 -12.94 4.76
C GLU A 140 -9.57 -13.05 3.80
N VAL A 141 -10.47 -14.00 4.07
CA VAL A 141 -11.72 -14.18 3.30
C VAL A 141 -12.60 -12.94 3.41
N GLU A 142 -12.70 -12.32 4.58
CA GLU A 142 -13.47 -11.09 4.78
C GLU A 142 -12.91 -9.92 3.96
N ILE A 143 -11.60 -9.67 4.04
CA ILE A 143 -10.94 -8.56 3.31
C ILE A 143 -11.03 -8.77 1.80
N ILE A 144 -10.75 -9.98 1.31
CA ILE A 144 -10.88 -10.31 -0.12
C ILE A 144 -12.34 -10.18 -0.56
N GLY A 145 -13.28 -10.66 0.26
CA GLY A 145 -14.71 -10.53 0.01
C GLY A 145 -15.15 -9.07 -0.09
N LEU A 146 -14.73 -8.23 0.85
CA LEU A 146 -15.00 -6.80 0.84
C LEU A 146 -14.42 -6.13 -0.41
N MET A 147 -13.17 -6.43 -0.76
CA MET A 147 -12.53 -5.91 -1.97
C MET A 147 -13.32 -6.26 -3.24
N LEU A 148 -13.76 -7.52 -3.38
CA LEU A 148 -14.59 -7.94 -4.53
C LEU A 148 -15.94 -7.23 -4.53
N GLN A 149 -16.56 -7.01 -3.37
CA GLN A 149 -17.79 -6.21 -3.27
C GLN A 149 -17.56 -4.74 -3.61
N THR A 150 -16.39 -4.16 -3.29
CA THR A 150 -16.02 -2.79 -3.70
C THR A 150 -16.03 -2.67 -5.22
N PHE A 151 -15.38 -3.60 -5.94
CA PHE A 151 -15.39 -3.62 -7.40
C PHE A 151 -16.80 -3.79 -7.96
N SER A 152 -17.58 -4.72 -7.40
CA SER A 152 -18.96 -4.95 -7.81
C SER A 152 -19.85 -3.71 -7.59
N ALA A 153 -19.70 -3.00 -6.48
CA ALA A 153 -20.46 -1.77 -6.20
C ALA A 153 -20.11 -0.64 -7.18
N MET A 154 -18.88 -0.63 -7.70
CA MET A 154 -18.44 0.30 -8.74
C MET A 154 -18.77 -0.17 -10.16
N GLU A 155 -19.52 -1.27 -10.32
CA GLU A 155 -19.86 -1.87 -11.61
C GLU A 155 -18.62 -2.22 -12.47
N ILE A 156 -17.53 -2.61 -11.81
CA ILE A 156 -16.31 -3.07 -12.48
C ILE A 156 -16.42 -4.58 -12.72
N GLU A 157 -16.49 -4.94 -14.00
CA GLU A 157 -16.55 -6.32 -14.48
C GLU A 157 -15.14 -6.88 -14.76
N ASP A 158 -15.04 -8.20 -14.97
CA ASP A 158 -13.80 -8.90 -15.36
C ASP A 158 -12.60 -8.68 -14.42
N VAL A 159 -12.84 -8.74 -13.11
CA VAL A 159 -11.77 -8.65 -12.08
C VAL A 159 -10.96 -9.95 -12.03
N TYR A 160 -9.64 -9.84 -12.21
CA TYR A 160 -8.69 -10.94 -12.03
C TYR A 160 -7.96 -10.78 -10.70
N LEU A 161 -8.01 -11.80 -9.84
CA LEU A 161 -7.32 -11.83 -8.56
C LEU A 161 -6.09 -12.74 -8.65
N ASP A 162 -4.91 -12.16 -8.52
CA ASP A 162 -3.64 -12.89 -8.35
C ASP A 162 -3.31 -12.99 -6.85
N MET A 163 -3.03 -14.20 -6.36
CA MET A 163 -2.80 -14.48 -4.94
C MET A 163 -1.41 -15.07 -4.73
N GLY A 164 -0.61 -14.41 -3.91
CA GLY A 164 0.69 -14.91 -3.46
C GLY A 164 0.71 -15.10 -1.94
N ASN A 165 1.58 -16.01 -1.47
CA ASN A 165 1.86 -16.18 -0.04
C ASN A 165 3.37 -16.06 0.19
N VAL A 166 3.77 -15.01 0.91
CA VAL A 166 5.18 -14.71 1.22
C VAL A 166 5.84 -15.74 2.14
N ASP A 167 5.05 -16.46 2.94
CA ASP A 167 5.57 -17.46 3.88
C ASP A 167 6.05 -18.72 3.17
N ILE A 168 5.53 -19.03 1.98
CA ILE A 168 6.07 -20.10 1.13
C ILE A 168 7.50 -19.76 0.75
N TYR A 169 7.72 -18.56 0.20
CA TYR A 169 9.05 -18.08 -0.18
C TYR A 169 10.02 -18.07 1.02
N ARG A 170 9.61 -17.46 2.13
CA ARG A 170 10.44 -17.40 3.35
C ARG A 170 10.74 -18.79 3.91
N GLY A 171 9.78 -19.71 3.84
CA GLY A 171 9.95 -21.10 4.24
C GLY A 171 11.01 -21.81 3.39
N LEU A 172 10.93 -21.67 2.06
CA LEU A 172 11.89 -22.23 1.12
C LEU A 172 13.28 -21.61 1.28
N ALA A 173 13.39 -20.29 1.39
CA ALA A 173 14.64 -19.58 1.63
C ALA A 173 15.32 -20.05 2.93
N LYS A 174 14.54 -20.23 4.01
CA LYS A 174 15.03 -20.76 5.27
C LYS A 174 15.47 -22.23 5.16
N GLN A 175 14.73 -23.06 4.44
CA GLN A 175 15.08 -24.47 4.23
C GLN A 175 16.34 -24.62 3.36
N ALA A 176 16.52 -23.74 2.38
CA ALA A 176 17.73 -23.62 1.58
C ALA A 176 18.93 -23.07 2.36
N GLY A 177 18.73 -22.53 3.57
CA GLY A 177 19.80 -21.97 4.39
C GLY A 177 20.43 -20.72 3.77
N LEU A 178 19.65 -19.93 3.02
CA LEU A 178 20.14 -18.71 2.38
C LEU A 178 20.57 -17.69 3.44
N SER A 179 21.65 -16.96 3.16
CA SER A 179 21.99 -15.78 3.96
C SER A 179 21.00 -14.65 3.67
N ALA A 180 20.87 -13.69 4.59
CA ALA A 180 19.96 -12.56 4.42
C ALA A 180 20.27 -11.75 3.14
N GLU A 181 21.55 -11.65 2.77
CA GLU A 181 21.98 -10.98 1.54
C GLU A 181 21.52 -11.72 0.29
N VAL A 182 21.66 -13.06 0.26
CA VAL A 182 21.25 -13.89 -0.87
C VAL A 182 19.73 -13.95 -0.99
N GLU A 183 19.02 -14.09 0.14
CA GLU A 183 17.55 -14.04 0.18
C GLU A 183 17.03 -12.68 -0.34
N SER A 184 17.67 -11.57 0.02
CA SER A 184 17.28 -10.24 -0.48
C SER A 184 17.51 -10.12 -1.99
N GLN A 185 18.64 -10.62 -2.51
CA GLN A 185 18.92 -10.61 -3.95
C GLN A 185 17.93 -11.48 -4.73
N LEU A 186 17.64 -12.68 -4.23
CA LEU A 186 16.65 -13.58 -4.82
C LEU A 186 15.26 -12.94 -4.81
N PHE A 187 14.87 -12.29 -3.72
CA PHE A 187 13.59 -11.60 -3.61
C PHE A 187 13.48 -10.45 -4.62
N GLU A 188 14.52 -9.64 -4.79
CA GLU A 188 14.54 -8.59 -5.82
C GLU A 188 14.43 -9.17 -7.24
N MET A 189 15.10 -10.30 -7.53
CA MET A 189 15.00 -10.99 -8.82
C MET A 189 13.58 -11.52 -9.07
N LEU A 190 12.92 -12.07 -8.04
CA LEU A 190 11.53 -12.54 -8.11
C LEU A 190 10.56 -11.38 -8.37
N GLN A 191 10.72 -10.25 -7.68
CA GLN A 191 9.86 -9.08 -7.86
C GLN A 191 9.85 -8.56 -9.30
N ARG A 192 11.02 -8.58 -9.97
CA ARG A 192 11.15 -8.18 -11.38
C ARG A 192 11.01 -9.33 -12.38
N LYS A 193 10.67 -10.53 -11.91
CA LYS A 193 10.47 -11.76 -12.72
C LYS A 193 11.69 -12.11 -13.59
N ALA A 194 12.91 -11.92 -13.06
CA ALA A 194 14.16 -12.17 -13.77
C ALA A 194 14.56 -13.66 -13.75
N VAL A 195 13.76 -14.50 -14.41
CA VAL A 195 13.89 -15.98 -14.40
C VAL A 195 15.33 -16.45 -14.66
N THR A 196 15.98 -15.91 -15.70
CA THR A 196 17.37 -16.30 -16.03
C THR A 196 18.37 -15.97 -14.93
N GLU A 197 18.19 -14.85 -14.22
CA GLU A 197 19.07 -14.45 -13.12
C GLU A 197 18.82 -15.32 -11.88
N ILE A 198 17.55 -15.67 -11.63
CA ILE A 198 17.15 -16.61 -10.57
C ILE A 198 17.81 -17.96 -10.82
N ASP A 199 17.66 -18.53 -12.02
CA ASP A 199 18.27 -19.81 -12.38
C ASP A 199 19.79 -19.78 -12.20
N THR A 200 20.43 -18.68 -12.63
CA THR A 200 21.88 -18.52 -12.49
C THR A 200 22.31 -18.47 -11.02
N LEU A 201 21.57 -17.73 -10.19
CA LEU A 201 21.83 -17.63 -8.76
C LEU A 201 21.63 -18.98 -8.08
N LEU A 202 20.48 -19.63 -8.28
CA LEU A 202 20.15 -20.93 -7.67
C LEU A 202 21.15 -22.02 -8.06
N ASN A 203 21.59 -22.07 -9.31
CA ASN A 203 22.61 -23.03 -9.77
C ASN A 203 24.01 -22.77 -9.18
N SER A 204 24.28 -21.57 -8.67
CA SER A 204 25.55 -21.26 -8.01
C SER A 204 25.58 -21.67 -6.53
N LEU A 205 24.41 -21.96 -5.94
CA LEU A 205 24.24 -22.31 -4.54
C LEU A 205 24.33 -23.83 -4.34
N VAL A 206 24.82 -24.24 -3.16
CA VAL A 206 24.81 -25.65 -2.74
C VAL A 206 23.61 -25.85 -1.82
N ILE A 207 22.46 -26.12 -2.41
CA ILE A 207 21.18 -26.33 -1.69
C ILE A 207 20.53 -27.64 -2.12
N ASP A 208 19.55 -28.08 -1.34
CA ASP A 208 18.78 -29.28 -1.64
C ASP A 208 18.05 -29.16 -2.99
N THR A 209 18.09 -30.21 -3.81
CA THR A 209 17.56 -30.19 -5.19
C THR A 209 16.05 -29.99 -5.24
N ASP A 210 15.30 -30.52 -4.28
CA ASP A 210 13.84 -30.34 -4.25
C ASP A 210 13.49 -28.90 -3.88
N VAL A 211 14.24 -28.30 -2.95
CA VAL A 211 14.09 -26.88 -2.58
C VAL A 211 14.47 -25.97 -3.74
N GLN A 212 15.55 -26.31 -4.47
CA GLN A 212 16.00 -25.55 -5.64
C GLN A 212 14.95 -25.54 -6.76
N MET A 213 14.20 -26.64 -6.97
CA MET A 213 13.14 -26.68 -7.98
C MET A 213 11.88 -25.91 -7.59
N MET A 214 11.67 -25.66 -6.29
CA MET A 214 10.52 -24.92 -5.77
C MET A 214 10.77 -23.40 -5.69
N LEU A 215 12.03 -22.98 -5.64
CA LEU A 215 12.47 -21.58 -5.69
C LEU A 215 12.55 -21.07 -7.14
#